data_AF-A0A3B5QJC5-F1
#
_entry.id   AF-A0A3B5QJC5-F1
#
_cell.length_a   1.000
_cell.length_b   1.000
_cell.length_c   1.000
_cell.angle_alpha   90.00
_cell.angle_beta   90.00
_cell.angle_gamma   90.00
#
_symmetry.space_group_name_H-M   'P 1'
#
loop_
_entity.id
_entity.type
_entity.pdbx_description
1 polymer ?
#
loop_
_entity_poly.entity_id
_entity_poly.type
_entity_poly.pdbx_seq_one_letter_code
_entity_poly.pdbx_strand_id
1 'polypeptide(L)'
;TCFKNPYKKQKRLKSLLLFSGGALDCHRCVPSRAGGTCQTSVETCKPNKNACIAARFLRQPFGHFQRCIAYSDCKMLEANAYIDVKCCTEDMCNTSKI
;
A
#
# COMPACT_ATOMS: atom_id res chain seq x y z
N THR A 1 -29.44 1.65 3.78
CA THR A 1 -28.94 2.85 4.48
C THR A 1 -27.46 2.65 4.79
N CYS A 2 -26.57 3.47 4.25
CA CYS A 2 -25.15 3.41 4.58
C CYS A 2 -24.95 3.85 6.04
N PHE A 3 -24.29 3.02 6.86
CA PHE A 3 -23.84 3.41 8.19
C PHE A 3 -22.84 4.57 8.05
N LYS A 4 -23.25 5.77 8.49
CA LYS A 4 -22.35 6.90 8.65
C LYS A 4 -21.36 6.56 9.78
N ASN A 5 -20.09 6.42 9.41
CA ASN A 5 -18.98 6.20 10.35
C ASN A 5 -18.87 7.39 11.34
N PRO A 6 -18.86 7.17 12.66
CA PRO A 6 -18.99 8.22 13.68
C PRO A 6 -17.73 9.05 13.99
N TYR A 7 -16.66 9.02 13.19
CA TYR A 7 -15.49 9.90 13.40
C TYR A 7 -15.72 11.35 12.93
N LYS A 8 -16.84 11.95 13.35
CA LYS A 8 -17.14 13.37 13.20
C LYS A 8 -16.56 14.15 14.38
N LYS A 9 -15.91 15.28 14.03
CA LYS A 9 -15.44 16.40 14.87
C LYS A 9 -14.24 16.13 15.78
N GLN A 10 -13.09 16.67 15.35
CA GLN A 10 -12.05 17.10 16.28
C GLN A 10 -11.83 18.60 16.11
N LYS A 11 -12.39 19.39 17.04
CA LYS A 11 -12.12 20.83 17.16
C LYS A 11 -10.84 21.00 18.00
N ARG A 12 -9.81 21.50 17.32
CA ARG A 12 -8.61 22.23 17.74
C ARG A 12 -8.11 22.09 19.19
N LEU A 13 -6.92 21.49 19.32
CA LEU A 13 -5.84 21.99 20.15
C LEU A 13 -4.60 22.11 19.25
N LYS A 14 -4.06 23.32 19.08
CA LYS A 14 -2.80 23.55 18.36
C LYS A 14 -1.65 23.08 19.25
N SER A 15 -1.38 21.78 19.21
CA SER A 15 -0.04 21.28 19.53
C SER A 15 0.62 20.98 18.20
N LEU A 16 1.59 21.80 17.79
CA LEU A 16 2.43 21.51 16.62
C LEU A 16 3.41 20.42 17.05
N LEU A 17 2.89 19.21 17.25
CA LEU A 17 3.71 18.02 17.18
C LEU A 17 4.05 17.91 15.68
N LEU A 18 5.24 18.37 15.32
CA LEU A 18 5.90 17.94 14.09
C LEU A 18 6.13 16.43 14.28
N PHE A 19 5.10 15.63 14.02
CA PHE A 19 5.33 14.26 13.61
C PHE A 19 6.10 14.40 12.30
N SER A 20 7.43 14.33 12.39
CA SER A 20 8.24 13.89 11.26
C SER A 20 7.90 12.41 11.04
N GLY A 21 6.64 12.12 10.68
CA GLY A 21 6.31 10.91 9.99
C GLY A 21 7.01 11.05 8.66
N GLY A 22 8.23 10.52 8.57
CA GLY A 22 8.95 10.42 7.31
C GLY A 22 7.97 9.88 6.29
N ALA A 23 7.89 10.54 5.14
CA ALA A 23 7.04 10.06 4.08
C ALA A 23 7.64 8.73 3.61
N LEU A 24 6.97 7.62 3.93
CA LEU A 24 7.40 6.27 3.59
C LEU A 24 7.65 6.17 2.08
N ASP A 25 8.81 5.70 1.67
CA ASP A 25 9.12 5.44 0.27
C ASP A 25 8.94 3.96 -0.05
N CYS A 26 8.27 3.63 -1.16
CA CYS A 26 8.05 2.25 -1.58
C CYS A 26 8.52 2.02 -3.02
N HIS A 27 8.89 0.79 -3.36
CA HIS A 27 9.00 0.41 -4.76
C HIS A 27 7.63 0.47 -5.44
N ARG A 28 7.61 1.04 -6.63
CA ARG A 28 6.42 1.17 -7.47
C ARG A 28 6.63 0.45 -8.79
N CYS A 29 5.72 -0.47 -9.09
CA CYS A 29 5.64 -1.18 -10.36
C CYS A 29 4.18 -1.58 -10.55
N VAL A 30 3.47 -0.95 -11.49
CA VAL A 30 2.06 -1.27 -11.77
C VAL A 30 1.92 -1.49 -13.28
N PRO A 31 1.87 -2.75 -13.76
CA PRO A 31 1.69 -3.04 -15.17
C PRO A 31 0.37 -2.46 -15.70
N SER A 32 0.36 -1.97 -16.94
CA SER A 32 -0.85 -1.44 -17.60
C SER A 32 -1.89 -2.52 -17.94
N ARG A 33 -1.48 -3.78 -17.94
CA ARG A 33 -2.33 -4.95 -18.20
C ARG A 33 -1.91 -6.11 -17.31
N ALA A 34 -2.86 -7.00 -16.99
CA ALA A 34 -2.58 -8.19 -16.21
C ALA A 34 -1.59 -9.11 -16.94
N GLY A 35 -0.58 -9.62 -16.22
CA GLY A 35 0.53 -10.39 -16.80
C GLY A 35 1.56 -9.56 -17.60
N GLY A 36 1.39 -8.24 -17.67
CA GLY A 36 2.38 -7.34 -18.26
C GLY A 36 3.57 -7.10 -17.34
N THR A 37 4.57 -6.40 -17.87
CA THR A 37 5.75 -5.93 -17.12
C THR A 37 5.64 -4.44 -16.81
N CYS A 38 6.44 -3.97 -15.85
CA CYS A 38 6.64 -2.57 -15.55
C CYS A 38 8.11 -2.34 -15.17
N GLN A 39 8.58 -1.11 -15.31
CA GLN A 39 9.86 -0.70 -14.73
C GLN A 39 9.63 -0.30 -13.28
N THR A 40 10.45 -0.84 -12.38
CA THR A 40 10.41 -0.48 -10.97
C THR A 40 10.95 0.93 -10.77
N SER A 41 10.17 1.78 -10.11
CA SER A 41 10.59 3.09 -9.62
C SER A 41 10.42 3.17 -8.10
N VAL A 42 10.73 4.33 -7.51
CA VAL A 42 10.38 4.63 -6.11
C VAL A 42 9.21 5.62 -6.11
N GLU A 43 8.28 5.48 -5.18
CA GLU A 43 7.24 6.46 -4.93
C GLU A 43 7.16 6.80 -3.43
N THR A 44 7.02 8.09 -3.15
CA THR A 44 6.77 8.59 -1.79
C THR A 44 5.28 8.49 -1.47
N CYS A 45 4.96 7.81 -0.38
CA CYS A 45 3.60 7.53 0.00
C CYS A 45 2.85 8.78 0.48
N LYS A 46 1.58 8.85 0.12
CA LYS A 46 0.65 9.88 0.63
C LYS A 46 0.26 9.57 2.08
N PRO A 47 -0.22 10.56 2.86
CA PRO A 47 -0.54 10.39 4.30
C PRO A 47 -1.48 9.22 4.65
N ASN A 48 -2.35 8.78 3.73
CA ASN A 48 -3.29 7.67 3.95
C ASN A 48 -2.80 6.33 3.36
N LYS A 49 -1.54 6.25 2.96
CA LYS A 49 -0.91 5.06 2.35
C LYS A 49 0.33 4.70 3.15
N ASN A 50 0.13 4.28 4.38
CA ASN A 50 1.16 4.08 5.41
C ASN A 50 1.85 2.71 5.35
N ALA A 51 1.85 2.03 4.20
CA ALA A 51 2.51 0.74 4.01
C ALA A 51 2.93 0.54 2.55
N CYS A 52 3.96 -0.28 2.35
CA CYS A 52 4.32 -0.82 1.05
C CYS A 52 3.67 -2.18 0.84
N ILE A 53 3.26 -2.45 -0.40
CA ILE A 53 2.79 -3.77 -0.84
C ILE A 53 3.60 -4.25 -2.03
N ALA A 54 3.93 -5.54 -2.05
CA ALA A 54 4.24 -6.30 -3.26
C ALA A 54 3.23 -7.44 -3.35
N ALA A 55 2.58 -7.60 -4.50
CA ALA A 55 1.55 -8.60 -4.70
C ALA A 55 1.76 -9.34 -6.03
N ARG A 56 1.46 -10.63 -6.03
CA ARG A 56 1.46 -11.50 -7.21
C ARG A 56 0.19 -12.35 -7.23
N PHE A 57 -0.50 -12.37 -8.35
CA PHE A 57 -1.65 -13.23 -8.55
C PHE A 57 -1.20 -14.67 -8.83
N LEU A 58 -1.86 -15.63 -8.17
CA LEU A 58 -1.56 -17.06 -8.30
C LEU A 58 -2.27 -17.72 -9.49
N ARG A 59 -3.12 -16.98 -10.20
CA ARG A 59 -3.87 -17.44 -11.37
C ARG A 59 -3.49 -16.64 -12.60
N GLN A 60 -3.58 -17.27 -13.77
CA GLN A 60 -3.33 -16.60 -15.06
C GLN A 60 -4.18 -15.32 -15.17
N PRO A 61 -3.60 -14.21 -15.65
CA PRO A 61 -2.29 -14.12 -16.32
C PRO A 61 -1.10 -13.83 -15.39
N PHE A 62 -1.14 -14.24 -14.11
CA PHE A 62 -0.05 -14.09 -13.12
C PHE A 62 0.44 -12.63 -12.99
N GLY A 63 -0.51 -11.70 -12.91
CA GLY A 63 -0.19 -10.29 -12.70
C GLY A 63 0.61 -10.05 -11.42
N HIS A 64 1.30 -8.94 -11.36
CA HIS A 64 2.02 -8.49 -10.16
C HIS A 64 1.92 -6.98 -10.05
N PHE A 65 2.10 -6.46 -8.83
CA PHE A 65 2.28 -5.03 -8.61
C PHE A 65 3.02 -4.73 -7.32
N GLN A 66 3.66 -3.56 -7.27
CA GLN A 66 4.28 -2.96 -6.10
C GLN A 66 3.81 -1.50 -6.01
N ARG A 67 3.42 -1.06 -4.82
CA ARG A 67 3.01 0.35 -4.57
C ARG A 67 2.86 0.66 -3.09
N CYS A 68 2.60 1.93 -2.79
CA CYS A 68 2.01 2.38 -1.54
C CYS A 68 0.56 1.92 -1.40
N ILE A 69 0.16 1.55 -0.18
CA ILE A 69 -1.19 1.10 0.17
C ILE A 69 -1.54 1.53 1.61
N ALA A 70 -2.82 1.55 1.97
CA ALA A 70 -3.19 1.64 3.38
C ALA A 70 -2.89 0.28 4.03
N TYR A 71 -2.32 0.27 5.23
CA TYR A 71 -1.94 -0.98 5.90
C TYR A 71 -3.12 -1.95 6.05
N SER A 72 -4.32 -1.42 6.36
CA SER A 72 -5.56 -2.22 6.44
C SER A 72 -5.93 -2.91 5.11
N ASP A 73 -5.83 -2.19 3.99
CA ASP A 73 -6.11 -2.74 2.67
C ASP A 73 -5.07 -3.83 2.31
N CYS A 74 -3.81 -3.63 2.73
CA CYS A 74 -2.75 -4.62 2.54
C CYS A 74 -3.07 -5.93 3.26
N LYS A 75 -3.40 -5.86 4.57
CA LYS A 75 -3.76 -7.04 5.36
C LYS A 75 -5.02 -7.74 4.83
N MET A 76 -5.97 -6.98 4.27
CA MET A 76 -7.13 -7.56 3.60
C MET A 76 -6.74 -8.35 2.33
N LEU A 77 -5.80 -7.84 1.53
CA LEU A 77 -5.30 -8.56 0.36
C LEU A 77 -4.46 -9.79 0.73
N GLU A 78 -3.68 -9.70 1.80
CA GLU A 78 -2.86 -10.82 2.32
C GLU A 78 -3.71 -12.01 2.81
N ALA A 79 -4.95 -11.76 3.25
CA ALA A 79 -5.89 -12.81 3.62
C ALA A 79 -6.51 -13.54 2.39
N ASN A 80 -6.24 -13.09 1.16
CA ASN A 80 -6.82 -13.67 -0.04
C ASN A 80 -6.01 -14.88 -0.53
N ALA A 81 -6.68 -16.04 -0.71
CA ALA A 81 -6.03 -17.28 -1.15
C ALA A 81 -5.55 -17.30 -2.62
N TYR A 82 -5.87 -16.27 -3.42
CA TYR A 82 -5.51 -16.19 -4.85
C TYR A 82 -4.41 -15.17 -5.15
N ILE A 83 -3.88 -14.51 -4.12
CA ILE A 83 -2.84 -13.49 -4.24
C ILE A 83 -1.77 -13.74 -3.18
N ASP A 84 -0.52 -13.81 -3.61
CA ASP A 84 0.65 -13.82 -2.76
C ASP A 84 1.07 -12.38 -2.46
N VAL A 85 1.12 -11.99 -1.19
CA VAL A 85 1.24 -10.58 -0.77
C VAL A 85 2.31 -10.43 0.31
N LYS A 86 3.18 -9.44 0.12
CA LYS A 86 4.11 -8.92 1.13
C LYS A 86 3.69 -7.52 1.56
N CYS A 87 3.30 -7.38 2.82
CA CYS A 87 2.98 -6.11 3.47
C CYS A 87 4.10 -5.70 4.42
N CYS A 88 4.55 -4.45 4.36
CA CYS A 88 5.58 -3.93 5.26
C CYS A 88 5.52 -2.40 5.37
N THR A 89 6.19 -1.82 6.38
CA THR A 89 6.07 -0.40 6.76
C THR A 89 7.42 0.32 6.86
N GLU A 90 8.47 -0.27 6.28
CA GLU A 90 9.82 0.29 6.20
C GLU A 90 10.12 0.77 4.78
N ASP A 91 11.05 1.71 4.61
CA ASP A 91 11.36 2.24 3.29
C ASP A 91 11.84 1.13 2.33
N MET A 92 11.24 1.12 1.13
CA MET A 92 11.57 0.21 0.03
C MET A 92 11.53 -1.29 0.41
N CYS A 93 10.80 -1.64 1.46
CA CYS A 93 10.75 -2.99 2.00
C CYS A 93 10.03 -4.00 1.08
N ASN A 94 9.21 -3.52 0.14
CA ASN A 94 8.40 -4.32 -0.76
C ASN A 94 9.17 -4.85 -1.98
N THR A 95 10.37 -5.37 -1.75
CA THR A 95 11.19 -6.02 -2.79
C THR A 95 10.47 -7.21 -3.41
N SER A 96 10.46 -7.28 -4.74
CA SER A 96 9.91 -8.38 -5.54
C SER A 96 10.88 -9.55 -5.52
N LYS A 97 11.08 -10.19 -4.35
CA LYS A 97 11.61 -11.55 -4.30
C LYS A 97 10.42 -12.48 -4.52
N ILE A 98 10.15 -12.77 -5.78
CA ILE A 98 9.16 -13.75 -6.23
C ILE A 98 9.92 -14.91 -6.84
#